data_AF-N9FAT6-F1
#
_entry.id   AF-N9FAT6-F1
#
_cell.length_a   1.000
_cell.length_b   1.000
_cell.length_c   1.000
_cell.angle_alpha   90.00
_cell.angle_beta   90.00
_cell.angle_gamma   90.00
#
_symmetry.space_group_name_H-M   'P 1'
#
loop_
_entity.id
_entity.type
_entity.pdbx_description
1 polymer ?
#
loop_
_entity_poly.entity_id
_entity_poly.type
_entity_poly.pdbx_seq_one_letter_code
_entity_poly.pdbx_strand_id
1 'polypeptide(L)' 'MNSSFMNTSSQNSNRRLIREITIILIIKVILLMVIKHVWFDAPTIPKDFNNQVAERIAGDLSNTQETR' A
#
# COMPACT_ATOMS: atom_id res chain seq x y z
N MET A 1 6.64 53.96 10.18
CA MET A 1 5.98 52.77 10.75
C MET A 1 6.23 51.62 9.78
N ASN A 2 7.38 50.95 9.87
CA ASN A 2 7.82 50.01 8.83
C ASN A 2 8.46 48.78 9.50
N SER A 3 7.62 47.93 10.07
CA SER A 3 7.98 46.69 10.77
C SER A 3 7.98 45.47 9.83
N SER A 4 8.58 45.58 8.63
CA SER A 4 8.50 44.53 7.60
C SER A 4 9.84 43.83 7.28
N PHE A 5 10.93 44.11 7.99
CA PHE A 5 12.25 43.55 7.64
C PHE A 5 12.71 42.32 8.46
N MET A 6 11.84 41.73 9.29
CA MET A 6 12.26 40.65 10.21
C MET A 6 11.54 39.32 9.91
N ASN A 7 11.93 38.57 8.86
CA ASN A 7 11.86 37.08 8.86
C ASN A 7 12.37 36.31 7.61
N THR A 8 13.27 36.84 6.79
CA THR A 8 13.63 36.14 5.53
C THR A 8 14.79 35.14 5.67
N SER A 9 15.56 35.20 6.77
CA SER A 9 16.68 34.27 7.00
C SER A 9 16.22 32.88 7.47
N SER A 10 15.19 32.80 8.32
CA SER A 10 14.64 31.53 8.80
C SER A 10 13.99 30.74 7.66
N GLN A 11 13.26 31.42 6.77
CA GLN A 11 12.56 30.79 5.65
C GLN A 11 13.47 30.02 4.69
N ASN A 12 14.72 30.45 4.48
CA ASN A 12 15.63 29.74 3.59
C ASN A 12 16.22 28.47 4.25
N SER A 13 16.52 28.51 5.55
CA SER A 13 16.93 27.34 6.33
C SER A 13 15.82 26.30 6.44
N ASN A 14 14.59 26.74 6.70
CA ASN A 14 13.42 25.85 6.73
C ASN A 14 13.20 25.17 5.38
N ARG A 15 13.39 25.87 4.26
CA ARG A 15 13.28 25.28 2.91
C ARG A 15 14.33 24.19 2.65
N ARG A 16 15.56 24.34 3.14
CA ARG A 16 16.60 23.29 3.05
C ARG A 16 16.19 22.06 3.86
N LEU A 17 15.78 22.26 5.10
CA LEU A 17 15.34 21.17 6.00
C LEU A 17 14.13 20.43 5.42
N ILE A 18 13.12 21.15 4.93
CA ILE A 18 11.93 20.57 4.29
C ILE A 18 12.35 19.75 3.07
N ARG A 19 13.31 20.22 2.26
CA ARG A 19 13.78 19.48 1.08
C ARG A 19 14.48 18.17 1.48
N GLU A 20 15.35 18.21 2.47
CA GLU A 20 16.02 17.01 2.99
C GLU A 20 15.04 15.99 3.56
N ILE A 21 14.10 16.45 4.40
CA ILE A 21 13.04 15.61 4.98
C ILE A 21 12.15 15.02 3.87
N THR A 22 11.82 15.81 2.85
CA THR A 22 11.02 15.36 1.70
C THR A 22 11.75 14.24 0.93
N ILE A 23 13.06 14.36 0.71
CA ILE A 23 13.86 13.33 0.04
C ILE A 23 13.87 12.04 0.85
N ILE A 24 14.11 12.12 2.16
CA ILE A 24 14.07 10.96 3.07
C ILE A 24 12.68 10.30 3.05
N LEU A 25 11.62 11.11 3.06
CA LEU A 25 10.25 10.63 2.99
C LEU A 25 9.98 9.88 1.67
N ILE A 26 10.39 10.43 0.53
CA ILE A 26 10.25 9.78 -0.78
C ILE A 26 10.97 8.42 -0.79
N ILE A 27 12.21 8.37 -0.30
CA ILE A 27 12.98 7.11 -0.19
C ILE A 27 12.22 6.10 0.66
N LYS A 28 11.65 6.52 1.79
CA LYS A 28 10.87 5.65 2.67
C LYS A 28 9.62 5.12 1.97
N VAL A 29 8.90 5.95 1.22
CA VAL A 29 7.73 5.55 0.44
C VAL A 29 8.10 4.54 -0.65
N ILE A 30 9.20 4.77 -1.37
CA ILE A 30 9.71 3.82 -2.37
C ILE A 30 10.05 2.49 -1.72
N LEU A 31 10.74 2.50 -0.57
CA LEU A 31 11.07 1.28 0.17
C LEU A 31 9.82 0.50 0.58
N LEU A 32 8.80 1.20 1.08
CA LEU A 32 7.51 0.60 1.44
C LEU A 32 6.77 0.03 0.22
N MET A 33 6.81 0.72 -0.93
CA MET A 33 6.26 0.24 -2.20
C MET A 33 6.96 -1.04 -2.67
N VAL A 34 8.29 -1.11 -2.59
CA VAL A 34 9.07 -2.29 -2.96
C VAL A 34 8.78 -3.46 -2.03
N ILE A 35 8.76 -3.23 -0.71
CA ILE A 35 8.40 -4.28 0.25
C ILE A 35 6.98 -4.78 -0.03
N LYS A 36 6.02 -3.86 -0.18
CA LYS A 36 4.64 -4.21 -0.55
C LYS A 36 4.59 -5.03 -1.84
N HIS A 37 5.36 -4.63 -2.85
CA HIS A 37 5.43 -5.36 -4.11
C HIS A 37 5.99 -6.76 -3.86
N VAL A 38 7.16 -6.92 -3.25
CA VAL A 38 7.74 -8.25 -2.96
C VAL A 38 6.81 -9.12 -2.11
N TRP A 39 6.10 -8.54 -1.14
CA TRP A 39 5.14 -9.25 -0.31
C TRP A 39 3.84 -9.65 -1.03
N PHE A 40 3.50 -8.97 -2.13
CA PHE A 40 2.27 -9.20 -2.90
C PHE A 40 2.52 -9.82 -4.30
N ASP A 41 3.77 -9.80 -4.74
CA ASP A 41 4.29 -10.34 -6.01
C ASP A 41 4.76 -11.79 -5.86
N ALA A 42 4.65 -12.34 -4.65
CA ALA A 42 4.30 -13.75 -4.47
C ALA A 42 2.77 -13.84 -4.44
N PRO A 43 2.07 -13.88 -5.60
CA PRO A 43 0.68 -14.29 -5.62
C PRO A 43 0.68 -15.77 -5.23
N THR A 44 0.62 -16.05 -3.93
CA THR A 44 0.16 -17.35 -3.42
C THR A 44 -1.35 -17.43 -3.54
N ILE A 45 -1.90 -16.91 -4.65
CA ILE A 45 -3.21 -17.32 -5.15
C ILE A 45 -2.88 -18.49 -6.06
N PRO A 46 -2.90 -19.74 -5.54
CA PRO A 46 -2.65 -20.90 -6.38
C PRO A 46 -3.64 -20.86 -7.53
N LYS A 47 -3.13 -21.12 -8.74
CA LYS A 47 -3.90 -21.10 -9.99
C LYS A 47 -5.16 -21.98 -9.95
N ASP A 48 -5.21 -22.88 -8.96
CA ASP A 48 -6.24 -23.89 -8.75
C ASP A 48 -7.16 -23.63 -7.54
N PHE A 49 -7.07 -22.48 -6.86
CA PHE A 49 -7.97 -22.18 -5.73
C PHE A 49 -9.42 -22.23 -6.20
N ASN A 50 -9.73 -21.55 -7.31
CA ASN A 50 -11.07 -21.52 -7.88
C ASN A 50 -11.59 -22.91 -8.25
N ASN A 51 -10.73 -23.84 -8.66
CA ASN A 51 -11.17 -25.16 -9.09
C ASN A 51 -11.55 -26.05 -7.90
N GLN A 52 -10.76 -26.02 -6.82
CA GLN A 52 -11.07 -26.78 -5.60
C GLN A 52 -12.21 -26.17 -4.77
N VAL A 53 -12.37 -24.83 -4.74
CA VAL A 53 -13.56 -24.24 -4.08
C VAL A 53 -14.80 -24.46 -4.92
N ALA A 54 -14.72 -24.36 -6.25
CA ALA A 54 -15.85 -24.66 -7.12
C ALA A 54 -16.28 -26.12 -7.00
N GLU A 55 -15.34 -27.06 -6.91
CA GLU A 55 -15.64 -28.48 -6.69
C GLU A 55 -16.28 -28.72 -5.32
N ARG A 56 -15.83 -28.04 -4.25
CA ARG A 56 -16.44 -28.15 -2.91
C ARG A 56 -17.81 -27.48 -2.83
N ILE A 57 -18.01 -26.33 -3.47
CA ILE A 57 -19.31 -25.62 -3.50
C ILE A 57 -20.30 -26.33 -4.43
N ALA A 58 -19.86 -26.88 -5.57
CA ALA A 58 -20.71 -27.64 -6.49
C ALA A 58 -20.99 -29.07 -6.00
N GLY A 59 -20.03 -29.71 -5.30
CA GLY A 59 -20.20 -31.03 -4.67
C GLY A 59 -21.00 -31.00 -3.36
N ASP A 60 -21.10 -29.86 -2.69
CA ASP A 60 -22.02 -29.65 -1.56
C ASP A 60 -23.47 -29.44 -2.06
N LEU A 61 -23.64 -28.78 -3.22
CA LEU A 61 -24.95 -28.65 -3.86
C LEU A 61 -25.55 -29.99 -4.28
N SER A 62 -24.73 -31.02 -4.57
CA SER A 62 -25.23 -32.35 -4.95
C SER A 62 -25.77 -33.17 -3.77
N ASN A 63 -25.45 -32.81 -2.53
CA ASN A 63 -25.96 -33.51 -1.34
C ASN A 63 -27.21 -32.86 -0.72
N THR A 64 -27.64 -31.69 -1.22
CA THR A 64 -28.89 -31.04 -0.80
C THR A 64 -30.01 -31.37 -1.79
N GLN A 65 -30.25 -32.65 -2.04
CA GLN A 65 -31.49 -33.09 -2.70
C GLN A 65 -32.52 -33.42 -1.62
N GLU A 66 -33.38 -32.46 -1.34
CA GLU A 66 -34.81 -32.60 -1.05
C GLU A 66 -35.24 -33.93 -0.36
N THR A 67 -35.05 -34.02 0.96
CA THR A 67 -35.90 -34.89 1.79
C THR A 67 -37.30 -34.29 1.77
N ARG A 68 -38.17 -34.86 0.95
CA ARG A 68 -39.61 -34.64 0.99
C ARG A 68 -40.34 -35.93 1.31
#